data_AF-A0AB35I0D9-F1
#
_entry.id   AF-A0AB35I0D9-F1
#
_cell.length_a   1.000
_cell.length_b   1.000
_cell.length_c   1.000
_cell.angle_alpha   90.00
_cell.angle_beta   90.00
_cell.angle_gamma   90.00
#
_symmetry.space_group_name_H-M   'P 1'
#
loop_
_entity.id
_entity.type
_entity.pdbx_description
1 polymer ?
#
loop_
_entity_poly.entity_id
_entity_poly.type
_entity_poly.pdbx_seq_one_letter_code
_entity_poly.pdbx_strand_id
1 'polypeptide(L)'
;MSFWSRLWDTPEVISKGVDAAIKTGDALVFTEEERAEYNQRVRDWLLKWQQATSGQNLARRLIAIAVTTVWLVESIVGLVLTVVAAFHPENSALSESAAACWAAAQQMSLPAGVVLTFYFAPNKIGEAVQRYQDAKSKK
;
A
#
# COMPACT_ATOMS: atom_id res chain seq x y z
N MET A 1 22.44 8.16 4.64
CA MET A 1 21.09 7.88 5.18
C MET A 1 20.17 7.64 4.00
N SER A 2 19.75 6.40 3.80
CA SER A 2 19.20 5.93 2.53
C SER A 2 17.75 6.37 2.36
N PHE A 3 17.40 6.92 1.19
CA PHE A 3 16.03 7.21 0.75
C PHE A 3 15.04 6.07 1.05
N TRP A 4 15.54 4.84 1.00
CA TRP A 4 14.81 3.62 1.33
C TRP A 4 14.39 3.51 2.80
N SER A 5 15.18 4.02 3.76
CA SER A 5 14.79 3.97 5.18
C SER A 5 13.67 4.95 5.51
N ARG A 6 13.55 6.06 4.77
CA ARG A 6 12.43 7.01 4.91
C ARG A 6 11.13 6.48 4.33
N LEU A 7 11.20 5.60 3.34
CA LEU A 7 10.00 5.03 2.70
C LEU A 7 9.31 3.97 3.58
N TRP A 8 10.05 3.39 4.53
CA TRP A 8 9.56 2.36 5.44
C TRP A 8 9.16 2.88 6.83
N ASP A 9 9.56 4.11 7.19
CA ASP A 9 9.21 4.74 8.47
C ASP A 9 7.92 5.57 8.33
N THR A 10 6.81 4.83 8.34
CA THR A 10 5.53 5.20 7.71
C THR A 10 4.71 6.31 8.41
N PRO A 11 4.81 6.61 9.73
CA PRO A 11 3.96 7.64 10.34
C PRO A 11 4.40 9.09 10.03
N GLU A 12 5.69 9.39 10.16
CA GLU A 12 6.21 10.79 10.09
C GLU A 12 6.33 11.30 8.64
N VAL A 13 6.56 10.39 7.69
CA VAL A 13 6.64 10.72 6.26
C VAL A 13 5.26 10.97 5.66
N ILE A 14 4.21 10.31 6.18
CA ILE A 14 2.83 10.56 5.76
C ILE A 14 2.39 11.96 6.21
N SER A 15 2.65 12.38 7.46
CA SER A 15 2.26 13.72 7.91
C SER A 15 3.00 14.81 7.15
N LYS A 16 4.32 14.67 6.96
CA LYS A 16 5.13 15.62 6.18
C LYS A 16 4.77 15.63 4.69
N GLY A 17 4.33 14.50 4.14
CA GLY A 17 3.84 14.39 2.77
C GLY A 17 2.51 15.10 2.56
N VAL A 18 1.60 15.01 3.54
CA VAL A 18 0.32 15.74 3.54
C VAL A 18 0.57 17.24 3.67
N ASP A 19 1.45 17.68 4.57
CA ASP A 19 1.80 19.10 4.73
C ASP A 19 2.49 19.69 3.49
N ALA A 20 3.33 18.90 2.82
CA ALA A 20 3.95 19.27 1.56
C ALA A 20 2.90 19.37 0.44
N ALA A 21 1.98 18.42 0.34
CA ALA A 21 0.89 18.46 -0.65
C ALA A 21 -0.02 19.68 -0.44
N ILE A 22 -0.36 20.00 0.81
CA ILE A 22 -1.17 21.17 1.18
C ILE A 22 -0.42 22.47 0.83
N LYS A 23 0.87 22.59 1.17
CA LYS A 23 1.70 23.75 0.82
C LYS A 23 1.89 23.91 -0.69
N THR A 24 1.97 22.82 -1.44
CA THR A 24 2.09 22.89 -2.91
C THR A 24 0.76 23.27 -3.55
N GLY A 25 -0.37 22.90 -2.93
CA GLY A 25 -1.72 23.31 -3.35
C GLY A 25 -1.99 24.80 -3.19
N ASP A 26 -1.53 25.43 -2.10
CA ASP A 26 -1.70 26.87 -1.85
C ASP A 26 -0.75 27.76 -2.70
N ALA A 27 0.35 27.20 -3.23
CA ALA A 27 1.35 27.95 -3.99
C ALA A 27 1.01 28.13 -5.49
N LEU A 28 -0.04 27.47 -5.99
CA LEU A 28 -0.42 27.48 -7.41
C LEU A 28 -1.61 28.42 -7.65
N VAL A 29 -1.33 29.73 -7.61
CA VAL A 29 -2.28 30.76 -8.06
C VAL A 29 -2.17 30.85 -9.59
N PHE A 30 -3.01 30.08 -10.27
CA PHE A 30 -3.19 30.15 -11.73
C PHE A 30 -4.42 30.98 -12.07
N THR A 31 -4.40 31.68 -13.20
CA THR A 31 -5.64 32.18 -13.82
C THR A 31 -6.50 31.01 -14.29
N GLU A 32 -7.81 31.22 -14.54
CA GLU A 32 -8.70 30.13 -14.97
C GLU A 32 -8.24 29.46 -16.28
N GLU A 33 -7.67 30.25 -17.19
CA GLU A 33 -7.13 29.80 -18.48
C GLU A 33 -5.83 28.99 -18.29
N GLU A 34 -4.88 29.48 -17.48
CA GLU A 34 -3.65 28.74 -17.17
C GLU A 34 -3.94 27.43 -16.43
N ARG A 35 -4.95 27.42 -15.56
CA ARG A 35 -5.41 26.20 -14.87
C ARG A 35 -5.99 25.19 -15.86
N ALA A 36 -6.75 25.64 -16.87
CA ALA A 36 -7.32 24.76 -17.88
C ALA A 36 -6.24 24.10 -18.75
N GLU A 37 -5.27 24.89 -19.24
CA GLU A 37 -4.14 24.38 -20.01
C GLU A 37 -3.26 23.43 -19.20
N TYR A 38 -2.96 23.79 -17.95
CA TYR A 38 -2.19 22.93 -17.04
C TYR A 38 -2.89 21.60 -16.79
N ASN A 39 -4.21 21.62 -16.51
CA ASN A 39 -5.00 20.41 -16.34
C ASN A 39 -4.99 19.52 -17.60
N GLN A 40 -5.04 20.12 -18.79
CA GLN A 40 -4.94 19.38 -20.04
C GLN A 40 -3.57 18.71 -20.20
N ARG A 41 -2.47 19.43 -19.95
CA ARG A 41 -1.11 18.88 -20.00
C ARG A 41 -0.87 17.76 -18.99
N VAL A 42 -1.39 17.92 -17.77
CA VAL A 42 -1.32 16.88 -16.73
C VAL A 42 -2.08 15.62 -17.15
N ARG A 43 -3.29 15.77 -17.74
CA ARG A 43 -4.06 14.63 -18.27
C ARG A 43 -3.35 13.93 -19.42
N ASP A 44 -2.77 14.66 -20.35
CA ASP A 44 -2.01 14.08 -21.47
C ASP A 44 -0.76 13.34 -21.00
N TRP A 45 -0.04 13.91 -20.02
CA TRP A 45 1.09 13.24 -19.39
C TRP A 45 0.65 11.96 -18.67
N LEU A 46 -0.44 12.01 -17.90
CA LEU A 46 -1.05 10.85 -17.24
C LEU A 46 -1.43 9.76 -18.24
N LEU A 47 -2.06 10.11 -19.38
CA LEU A 47 -2.42 9.16 -20.43
C LEU A 47 -1.19 8.48 -21.03
N LYS A 48 -0.13 9.24 -21.35
CA LYS A 48 1.13 8.68 -21.86
C LYS A 48 1.81 7.76 -20.84
N TRP A 49 1.82 8.17 -19.57
CA TRP A 49 2.32 7.34 -18.48
C TRP A 49 1.53 6.04 -18.37
N GLN A 50 0.20 6.12 -18.43
CA GLN A 50 -0.68 4.97 -18.32
C GLN A 50 -0.50 4.00 -19.49
N GLN A 51 -0.33 4.52 -20.72
CA GLN A 51 0.01 3.72 -21.90
C GLN A 51 1.36 3.01 -21.73
N ALA A 52 2.41 3.74 -21.33
CA ALA A 52 3.75 3.19 -21.13
C ALA A 52 3.82 2.14 -19.99
N THR A 53 2.97 2.26 -18.98
CA THR A 53 2.94 1.34 -17.82
C THR A 53 1.84 0.29 -17.89
N SER A 54 0.98 0.31 -18.91
CA SER A 54 -0.15 -0.60 -19.08
C SER A 54 0.26 -2.08 -19.10
N GLY A 55 1.41 -2.40 -19.71
CA GLY A 55 1.97 -3.76 -19.76
C GLY A 55 2.41 -4.29 -18.39
N GLN A 56 2.69 -3.42 -17.41
CA GLN A 56 3.10 -3.84 -16.06
C GLN A 56 1.93 -4.28 -15.19
N ASN A 57 0.67 -4.04 -15.60
CA ASN A 57 -0.50 -4.39 -14.80
C ASN A 57 -0.57 -5.90 -14.51
N LEU A 58 -0.22 -6.74 -15.47
CA LEU A 58 -0.17 -8.19 -15.27
C LEU A 58 0.94 -8.59 -14.30
N ALA A 59 2.14 -8.04 -14.46
CA ALA A 59 3.27 -8.30 -13.57
C ALA A 59 2.97 -7.89 -12.11
N ARG A 60 2.33 -6.73 -11.91
CA ARG A 60 1.91 -6.26 -10.58
C ARG A 60 0.87 -7.19 -9.94
N ARG A 61 -0.10 -7.68 -10.71
CA ARG A 61 -1.07 -8.67 -10.25
C ARG A 61 -0.39 -9.98 -9.86
N LEU A 62 0.55 -10.44 -10.67
CA LEU A 62 1.25 -11.69 -10.44
C LEU A 62 2.14 -11.63 -9.20
N ILE A 63 2.85 -10.52 -8.98
CA ILE A 63 3.63 -10.28 -7.77
C ILE A 63 2.73 -10.22 -6.54
N ALA A 64 1.59 -9.51 -6.62
CA ALA A 64 0.63 -9.44 -5.52
C ALA A 64 0.13 -10.84 -5.13
N ILE A 65 -0.29 -11.64 -6.11
CA ILE A 65 -0.74 -13.03 -5.87
C ILE A 65 0.40 -13.86 -5.27
N ALA A 66 1.61 -13.79 -5.82
CA ALA A 66 2.74 -14.57 -5.34
C ALA A 66 3.08 -14.24 -3.87
N VAL A 67 3.22 -12.95 -3.53
CA VAL A 67 3.56 -12.50 -2.18
C VAL A 67 2.46 -12.86 -1.19
N THR A 68 1.19 -12.60 -1.53
CA THR A 68 0.07 -12.94 -0.65
C THR A 68 -0.09 -14.45 -0.49
N THR A 69 0.18 -15.25 -1.53
CA THR A 69 0.12 -16.72 -1.44
C THR A 69 1.17 -17.26 -0.49
N VAL A 70 2.41 -16.80 -0.57
CA VAL A 70 3.49 -17.24 0.35
C VAL A 70 3.12 -16.91 1.79
N TRP A 71 2.73 -15.65 2.05
CA TRP A 71 2.30 -15.22 3.38
C TRP A 71 1.14 -16.06 3.94
N LEU A 72 0.15 -16.36 3.11
CA LEU A 72 -1.02 -17.14 3.52
C LEU A 72 -0.68 -18.60 3.77
N VAL A 73 0.21 -19.20 2.96
CA VAL A 73 0.71 -20.57 3.17
C VAL A 73 1.48 -20.68 4.48
N GLU A 74 2.43 -19.77 4.73
CA GLU A 74 3.20 -19.74 5.99
C GLU A 74 2.27 -19.59 7.21
N SER A 75 1.27 -18.72 7.10
CA SER A 75 0.27 -18.51 8.17
C SER A 75 -0.59 -19.75 8.42
N ILE A 76 -1.04 -20.44 7.36
CA ILE A 76 -1.81 -21.68 7.48
C ILE A 76 -0.96 -22.80 8.09
N VAL A 77 0.27 -22.97 7.61
CA VAL A 77 1.18 -23.99 8.15
C VAL A 77 1.49 -23.70 9.62
N GLY A 78 1.79 -22.45 9.97
CA GLY A 78 1.98 -22.02 11.35
C GLY A 78 0.76 -22.33 12.22
N LEU A 79 -0.44 -22.01 11.75
CA LEU A 79 -1.69 -22.30 12.45
C LEU A 79 -1.90 -23.80 12.67
N VAL A 80 -1.73 -24.62 11.63
CA VAL A 80 -1.87 -26.08 11.72
C VAL A 80 -0.86 -26.64 12.71
N LEU A 81 0.40 -26.22 12.65
CA LEU A 81 1.44 -26.66 13.59
C LEU A 81 1.12 -26.22 15.03
N THR A 82 0.61 -25.01 15.24
CA THR A 82 0.17 -24.56 16.57
C THR A 82 -0.94 -25.45 17.12
N VAL A 83 -1.94 -25.80 16.30
CA VAL A 83 -3.03 -26.67 16.72
C VAL A 83 -2.51 -28.08 17.04
N VAL A 84 -1.69 -28.66 16.17
CA VAL A 84 -1.13 -30.01 16.37
C VAL A 84 -0.21 -30.06 17.60
N ALA A 85 0.61 -29.03 17.82
CA ALA A 85 1.47 -28.91 19.00
C ALA A 85 0.65 -28.90 20.31
N ALA A 86 -0.55 -28.31 20.30
CA ALA A 86 -1.42 -28.30 21.47
C ALA A 86 -1.90 -29.70 21.89
N PHE A 87 -1.99 -30.64 20.95
CA PHE A 87 -2.34 -32.05 21.22
C PHE A 87 -1.12 -32.93 21.53
N HIS A 88 0.10 -32.44 21.26
CA HIS A 88 1.37 -33.13 21.47
C HIS A 88 2.37 -32.28 22.25
N PRO A 89 2.04 -31.87 23.50
CA PRO A 89 2.86 -30.96 24.29
C PRO A 89 4.26 -31.50 24.61
N GLU A 90 4.44 -32.82 24.58
CA GLU A 90 5.73 -33.51 24.75
C GLU A 90 6.71 -33.27 23.60
N ASN A 91 6.22 -32.87 22.43
CA ASN A 91 7.03 -32.71 21.23
C ASN A 91 7.35 -31.22 20.97
N SER A 92 8.49 -30.77 21.52
CA SER A 92 8.95 -29.38 21.37
C SER A 92 9.24 -29.00 19.91
N ALA A 93 9.54 -29.96 19.03
CA ALA A 93 9.81 -29.65 17.62
C ALA A 93 8.57 -29.09 16.90
N LEU A 94 7.36 -29.49 17.31
CA LEU A 94 6.12 -28.97 16.72
C LEU A 94 5.86 -27.51 17.11
N SER A 95 6.07 -27.17 18.40
CA SER A 95 5.90 -25.81 18.88
C SER A 95 6.98 -24.87 18.34
N GLU A 96 8.23 -25.33 18.24
CA GLU A 96 9.32 -24.60 17.61
C GLU A 96 9.06 -24.36 16.12
N SER A 97 8.58 -25.37 15.39
CA SER A 97 8.25 -25.24 13.97
C SER A 97 7.08 -24.27 13.74
N ALA A 98 6.08 -24.30 14.61
CA ALA A 98 4.98 -23.34 14.57
C ALA A 98 5.49 -21.90 14.78
N ALA A 99 6.34 -21.69 15.79
CA ALA A 99 6.93 -20.39 16.07
C ALA A 99 7.78 -19.87 14.89
N ALA A 100 8.56 -20.74 14.25
CA ALA A 100 9.33 -20.39 13.07
C ALA A 100 8.45 -19.96 11.89
N CYS A 101 7.34 -20.67 11.64
CA CYS A 101 6.38 -20.30 10.59
C CYS A 101 5.72 -18.95 10.87
N TRP A 102 5.31 -18.69 12.12
CA TRP A 102 4.74 -17.39 12.49
C TRP A 102 5.75 -16.25 12.37
N ALA A 103 7.02 -16.48 12.73
CA ALA A 103 8.08 -15.50 12.56
C ALA A 103 8.32 -15.17 11.07
N ALA A 104 8.29 -16.18 10.19
CA ALA A 104 8.38 -15.98 8.74
C ALA A 104 7.19 -15.17 8.21
N ALA A 105 5.97 -15.58 8.55
CA ALA A 105 4.75 -14.88 8.15
C ALA A 105 4.74 -13.43 8.65
N GLN A 106 5.28 -13.16 9.84
CA GLN A 106 5.34 -11.82 10.39
C GLN A 106 6.31 -10.91 9.60
N GLN A 107 7.42 -11.43 9.09
CA GLN A 107 8.32 -10.69 8.19
C GLN A 107 7.62 -10.31 6.87
N MET A 108 6.60 -11.06 6.48
CA MET A 108 5.80 -10.80 5.28
C MET A 108 4.67 -9.78 5.49
N SER A 109 4.39 -9.36 6.73
CA SER A 109 3.35 -8.38 7.06
C SER A 109 3.51 -7.07 6.28
N LEU A 110 4.74 -6.59 6.14
CA LEU A 110 5.03 -5.32 5.50
C LEU A 110 4.85 -5.39 3.98
N PRO A 111 5.45 -6.36 3.25
CA PRO A 111 5.13 -6.58 1.84
C PRO A 111 3.64 -6.85 1.57
N ALA A 112 2.96 -7.64 2.41
CA ALA A 112 1.53 -7.87 2.30
C ALA A 112 0.72 -6.56 2.50
N GLY A 113 1.12 -5.74 3.48
CA GLY A 113 0.54 -4.42 3.72
C GLY A 113 0.72 -3.46 2.54
N VAL A 114 1.87 -3.49 1.86
CA VAL A 114 2.09 -2.72 0.62
C VAL A 114 1.15 -3.17 -0.50
N VAL A 115 0.99 -4.49 -0.69
CA VAL A 115 0.04 -5.04 -1.67
C VAL A 115 -1.39 -4.59 -1.36
N LEU A 116 -1.82 -4.71 -0.10
CA LEU A 116 -3.15 -4.29 0.33
C LEU A 116 -3.35 -2.78 0.12
N THR A 117 -2.37 -1.97 0.50
CA THR A 117 -2.41 -0.52 0.30
C THR A 117 -2.53 -0.18 -1.19
N PHE A 118 -1.74 -0.82 -2.04
CA PHE A 118 -1.79 -0.59 -3.48
C PHE A 118 -3.17 -0.87 -4.09
N TYR A 119 -3.85 -1.94 -3.64
CA TYR A 119 -5.17 -2.32 -4.18
C TYR A 119 -6.36 -1.59 -3.55
N PHE A 120 -6.30 -1.28 -2.25
CA PHE A 120 -7.45 -0.76 -1.51
C PHE A 120 -7.35 0.72 -1.14
N ALA A 121 -6.14 1.29 -1.04
CA ALA A 121 -5.98 2.70 -0.69
C ALA A 121 -6.57 3.69 -1.71
N PRO A 122 -6.44 3.48 -3.04
CA PRO A 122 -7.01 4.41 -4.01
C PRO A 122 -8.52 4.64 -3.83
N ASN A 123 -9.28 3.58 -3.52
CA ASN A 123 -10.72 3.68 -3.29
C ASN A 123 -11.03 4.55 -2.06
N LYS A 124 -10.27 4.37 -0.97
CA LYS A 124 -10.45 5.14 0.28
C LYS A 124 -10.01 6.58 0.17
N ILE A 125 -8.95 6.85 -0.59
CA ILE A 125 -8.53 8.21 -0.90
C ILE A 125 -9.57 8.90 -1.77
N GLY A 126 -10.12 8.21 -2.77
CA GLY A 126 -11.21 8.73 -3.62
C GLY A 126 -12.45 9.11 -2.81
N GLU A 127 -12.92 8.22 -1.92
CA GLU A 127 -14.03 8.51 -1.00
C GLU A 127 -13.73 9.75 -0.11
N ALA A 128 -12.51 9.87 0.41
CA ALA A 128 -12.11 11.00 1.25
C ALA A 128 -12.06 12.34 0.49
N VAL A 129 -11.52 12.33 -0.72
CA VAL A 129 -11.48 13.52 -1.60
C VAL A 129 -12.89 13.97 -1.96
N GLN A 130 -13.78 13.03 -2.29
CA GLN A 130 -15.17 13.35 -2.61
C GLN A 130 -15.90 13.97 -1.42
N ARG A 131 -15.74 13.40 -0.21
CA ARG A 131 -16.28 13.98 1.04
C ARG A 131 -15.78 15.40 1.29
N TYR A 132 -14.50 15.66 1.03
CA TYR A 132 -13.93 17.01 1.17
C TYR A 132 -14.54 18.00 0.17
N GLN A 133 -14.73 17.59 -1.09
CA GLN A 133 -15.37 18.42 -2.11
C GLN A 133 -16.82 18.74 -1.75
N ASP A 134 -17.59 17.75 -1.31
CA ASP A 134 -18.98 17.92 -0.86
C ASP A 134 -19.10 18.85 0.36
N ALA A 135 -18.12 18.81 1.28
CA ALA A 135 -18.06 19.70 2.42
C ALA A 135 -17.73 21.15 2.02
N LYS A 136 -16.90 21.32 0.98
CA LYS A 136 -16.51 22.64 0.46
C LYS A 136 -17.62 23.28 -0.38
N SER A 137 -18.40 22.50 -1.13
CA SER A 137 -19.52 23.00 -1.95
C SER A 137 -20.76 23.40 -1.13
N LYS A 138 -20.83 23.01 0.15
CA LYS A 138 -21.90 23.40 1.09
C LYS A 138 -21.58 24.67 1.89
N LYS A 139 -20.39 25.25 1.73
CA LYS A 139 -20.01 26.57 2.27
C LYS A 139 -20.11 27.61 1.17
#